data_AF-X1EL63-F1
#
_entry.id   AF-X1EL63-F1
#
_cell.length_a   1.000
_cell.length_b   1.000
_cell.length_c   1.000
_cell.angle_alpha   90.00
_cell.angle_beta   90.00
_cell.angle_gamma   90.00
#
_symmetry.space_group_name_H-M   'P 1'
#
loop_
_entity.id
_entity.type
_entity.pdbx_description
1 polymer ?
#
loop_
_entity_poly.entity_id
_entity_poly.type
_entity_poly.pdbx_seq_one_letter_code
_entity_poly.pdbx_strand_id
1 'polypeptide(L)'
;MKLTRKRSAGNPHAAFDVAGTGNVLKIQWRASSRPYHFEPKYPKAVKCLKKDKEDLFTFYDFPATHWIHIRTTNSIESTFATVRLRTIKTKGCGSRIATLTMVFKLTMEASKTWVKLKGHKLILIVLKNKKFVDGELSEEVAA
;
A
#
# COMPACT_ATOMS: atom_id res chain seq x y z
N MET A 1 -29.87 -33.31 5.33
CA MET A 1 -29.49 -32.82 3.98
C MET A 1 -28.28 -31.90 4.09
N LYS A 2 -27.08 -32.39 3.72
CA LYS A 2 -25.83 -31.61 3.71
C LYS A 2 -25.46 -31.29 2.26
N LEU A 3 -25.55 -30.02 1.84
CA LEU A 3 -24.98 -29.59 0.55
C LEU A 3 -23.49 -29.27 0.73
N THR A 4 -22.64 -30.16 0.24
CA THR A 4 -21.20 -29.95 0.09
C THR A 4 -20.94 -29.20 -1.23
N ARG A 5 -20.58 -27.92 -1.15
CA ARG A 5 -20.16 -27.12 -2.32
C ARG A 5 -18.68 -27.41 -2.59
N LYS A 6 -18.38 -28.21 -3.62
CA LYS A 6 -17.02 -28.41 -4.15
C LYS A 6 -16.42 -27.05 -4.53
N ARG A 7 -15.35 -26.62 -3.86
CA ARG A 7 -14.45 -25.56 -4.34
C ARG A 7 -13.41 -26.24 -5.24
N SER A 8 -13.47 -25.99 -6.55
CA SER A 8 -12.40 -26.37 -7.47
C SER A 8 -11.16 -25.57 -7.11
N ALA A 9 -10.10 -26.26 -6.68
CA ALA A 9 -8.81 -25.69 -6.39
C ALA A 9 -8.11 -25.32 -7.72
N GLY A 10 -8.33 -24.10 -8.20
CA GLY A 10 -7.44 -23.46 -9.15
C GLY A 10 -6.25 -22.89 -8.38
N ASN A 11 -5.10 -23.52 -8.51
CA ASN A 11 -3.84 -23.11 -7.88
C ASN A 11 -3.44 -21.68 -8.37
N PRO A 12 -3.36 -20.67 -7.49
CA PRO A 12 -3.05 -19.29 -7.90
C PRO A 12 -1.56 -19.07 -8.24
N HIS A 13 -0.72 -20.09 -8.16
CA HIS A 13 0.73 -19.98 -8.37
C HIS A 13 1.22 -20.25 -9.80
N ALA A 14 0.34 -20.63 -10.75
CA ALA A 14 0.75 -21.16 -12.06
C ALA A 14 0.82 -20.13 -13.20
N ALA A 15 1.32 -18.92 -12.96
CA ALA A 15 1.55 -17.95 -14.04
C ALA A 15 2.82 -17.13 -13.78
N PHE A 16 3.95 -17.82 -13.69
CA PHE A 16 5.26 -17.20 -13.71
C PHE A 16 6.12 -18.01 -14.67
N ASP A 17 6.08 -17.67 -15.96
CA ASP A 17 7.19 -17.98 -16.87
C ASP A 17 7.24 -17.03 -18.09
N VAL A 18 8.39 -16.36 -18.14
CA VAL A 18 9.24 -15.87 -19.25
C VAL A 18 8.60 -15.50 -20.59
N ALA A 19 8.68 -14.20 -20.94
CA ALA A 19 9.43 -13.71 -22.11
C ALA A 19 9.27 -12.18 -22.19
N GLY A 20 10.37 -11.52 -22.54
CA GLY A 20 10.52 -10.07 -22.53
C GLY A 20 9.58 -9.29 -23.45
N THR A 21 9.72 -7.96 -23.33
CA THR A 21 9.14 -6.92 -24.18
C THR A 21 7.60 -6.85 -24.24
N GLY A 22 6.98 -6.07 -23.33
CA GLY A 22 5.60 -5.60 -23.55
C GLY A 22 4.71 -5.31 -22.33
N ASN A 23 5.26 -5.11 -21.13
CA ASN A 23 4.43 -5.20 -19.92
C ASN A 23 3.66 -3.93 -19.49
N VAL A 24 3.95 -2.77 -20.07
CA VAL A 24 3.22 -1.52 -19.75
C VAL A 24 1.74 -1.61 -20.19
N LEU A 25 1.46 -2.35 -21.28
CA LEU A 25 0.11 -2.49 -21.83
C LEU A 25 -0.76 -3.52 -21.10
N LYS A 26 -0.18 -4.53 -20.44
CA LYS A 26 -0.96 -5.54 -19.69
C LYS A 26 -1.51 -4.99 -18.37
N ILE A 27 -0.79 -4.07 -17.72
CA ILE A 27 -1.26 -3.37 -16.51
C ILE A 27 -2.40 -2.40 -16.87
N GLN A 28 -2.27 -1.69 -18.00
CA GLN A 28 -3.33 -0.85 -18.57
C GLN A 28 -4.62 -1.63 -18.85
N TRP A 29 -4.53 -2.86 -19.38
CA TRP A 29 -5.69 -3.69 -19.73
C TRP A 29 -6.43 -4.31 -18.52
N ARG A 30 -5.73 -4.64 -17.42
CA ARG A 30 -6.40 -5.14 -16.20
C ARG A 30 -7.09 -4.04 -15.38
N ALA A 31 -6.66 -2.79 -15.54
CA ALA A 31 -7.22 -1.62 -14.87
C ALA A 31 -8.45 -1.04 -15.59
N SER A 32 -8.60 -1.26 -16.90
CA SER A 32 -9.68 -0.68 -17.71
C SER A 32 -11.04 -1.38 -17.53
N SER A 33 -11.08 -2.64 -17.08
CA SER A 33 -12.35 -3.38 -16.89
C SER A 33 -12.98 -3.25 -15.50
N ARG A 34 -12.24 -2.79 -14.47
CA ARG A 34 -12.75 -2.69 -13.09
C ARG A 34 -13.59 -1.44 -12.76
N PRO A 35 -13.30 -0.22 -13.28
CA PRO A 35 -14.04 0.98 -12.87
C PRO A 35 -15.48 1.00 -13.37
N TYR A 36 -15.79 0.28 -14.46
CA TYR A 36 -17.11 0.28 -15.08
C TYR A 36 -18.22 -0.34 -14.21
N HIS A 37 -17.87 -1.25 -13.30
CA HIS A 37 -18.86 -1.95 -12.47
C HIS A 37 -19.26 -1.15 -11.21
N PHE A 38 -18.37 -0.27 -10.72
CA PHE A 38 -18.61 0.52 -9.50
C PHE A 38 -19.02 1.96 -9.76
N GLU A 39 -18.82 2.46 -10.98
CA GLU A 39 -19.26 3.78 -11.43
C GLU A 39 -20.75 4.06 -11.19
N PRO A 40 -21.70 3.14 -11.47
CA PRO A 40 -23.11 3.39 -11.17
C PRO A 40 -23.42 3.40 -9.66
N LYS A 41 -22.63 2.70 -8.83
CA LYS A 41 -22.89 2.58 -7.38
C LYS A 41 -22.23 3.68 -6.56
N TYR A 42 -21.03 4.11 -6.96
CA TYR A 42 -20.22 5.09 -6.23
C TYR A 42 -19.53 6.09 -7.19
N PRO A 43 -20.29 6.94 -7.88
CA PRO A 43 -19.75 7.84 -8.91
C PRO A 43 -18.73 8.83 -8.35
N LYS A 44 -18.92 9.29 -7.11
CA LYS A 44 -18.00 10.23 -6.44
C LYS A 44 -16.63 9.60 -6.17
N ALA A 45 -16.60 8.35 -5.71
CA ALA A 45 -15.34 7.65 -5.42
C ALA A 45 -14.54 7.39 -6.70
N VAL A 46 -15.20 6.96 -7.77
CA VAL A 46 -14.58 6.75 -9.08
C VAL A 46 -14.02 8.06 -9.65
N LYS A 47 -14.73 9.19 -9.46
CA LYS A 47 -14.24 10.51 -9.88
C LYS A 47 -12.95 10.90 -9.16
N CYS A 48 -12.84 10.66 -7.85
CA CYS A 48 -11.60 10.93 -7.10
C CYS A 48 -10.44 10.07 -7.62
N LEU A 49 -10.66 8.77 -7.83
CA LEU A 49 -9.63 7.87 -8.37
C LEU A 49 -9.18 8.24 -9.78
N LYS A 50 -10.11 8.75 -10.62
CA LYS A 50 -9.78 9.24 -11.97
C LYS A 50 -8.97 10.52 -11.92
N LYS A 51 -9.25 11.41 -10.97
CA LYS A 51 -8.53 12.68 -10.79
C LYS A 51 -7.08 12.46 -10.35
N ASP A 52 -6.88 11.63 -9.33
CA ASP A 52 -5.58 11.44 -8.69
C ASP A 52 -4.82 10.23 -9.28
N LYS A 53 -5.15 9.89 -10.54
CA LYS A 53 -4.65 8.70 -11.23
C LYS A 53 -3.13 8.69 -11.35
N GLU A 54 -2.54 9.82 -11.72
CA GLU A 54 -1.10 9.95 -11.95
C GLU A 54 -0.31 9.76 -10.65
N ASP A 55 -0.76 10.42 -9.56
CA ASP A 55 -0.16 10.27 -8.23
C ASP A 55 -0.24 8.84 -7.71
N LEU A 56 -1.37 8.15 -7.94
CA LEU A 56 -1.52 6.74 -7.56
C LEU A 56 -0.55 5.81 -8.28
N PHE A 57 -0.12 6.15 -9.51
CA PHE A 57 0.77 5.32 -10.30
C PHE A 57 2.26 5.53 -9.98
N THR A 58 2.65 6.63 -9.33
CA THR A 58 4.02 6.83 -8.78
C THR A 58 4.45 5.70 -7.85
N PHE A 59 3.49 4.94 -7.32
CA PHE A 59 3.70 3.69 -6.59
C PHE A 59 4.62 2.69 -7.30
N TYR A 60 4.54 2.59 -8.64
CA TYR A 60 5.32 1.61 -9.41
C TYR A 60 6.78 2.00 -9.60
N ASP A 61 7.13 3.26 -9.31
CA ASP A 61 8.50 3.76 -9.35
C ASP A 61 9.32 3.35 -8.11
N PHE A 62 8.70 2.65 -7.15
CA PHE A 62 9.37 2.12 -5.97
C PHE A 62 9.74 0.64 -6.15
N PRO A 63 10.81 0.14 -5.48
CA PRO A 63 11.22 -1.25 -5.56
C PRO A 63 10.10 -2.23 -5.20
N ALA A 64 9.99 -3.35 -5.93
CA ALA A 64 8.93 -4.34 -5.72
C ALA A 64 8.90 -4.92 -4.30
N THR A 65 10.06 -4.99 -3.63
CA THR A 65 10.18 -5.41 -2.23
C THR A 65 9.46 -4.50 -1.25
N HIS A 66 9.30 -3.21 -1.57
CA HIS A 66 8.65 -2.22 -0.70
C HIS A 66 7.14 -2.17 -0.90
N TRP A 67 6.61 -2.68 -2.02
CA TRP A 67 5.18 -2.66 -2.34
C TRP A 67 4.29 -3.32 -1.27
N ILE A 68 4.81 -4.29 -0.52
CA ILE A 68 4.09 -4.91 0.59
C ILE A 68 3.85 -3.93 1.74
N HIS A 69 4.79 -3.01 1.97
CA HIS A 69 4.72 -2.01 3.03
C HIS A 69 3.98 -0.74 2.59
N ILE A 70 4.07 -0.36 1.32
CA ILE A 70 3.40 0.83 0.78
C ILE A 70 1.89 0.58 0.61
N ARG A 71 1.47 -0.64 0.23
CA ARG A 71 0.04 -0.98 0.06
C ARG A 71 -0.71 -1.22 1.36
N THR A 72 -0.03 -1.31 2.50
CA THR A 72 -0.68 -1.54 3.79
C THR A 72 -0.85 -0.23 4.55
N THR A 73 -2.05 0.00 5.08
CA THR A 73 -2.32 1.12 5.97
C THR A 73 -1.95 0.81 7.43
N ASN A 74 -1.53 -0.43 7.73
CA ASN A 74 -1.25 -0.89 9.09
C ASN A 74 -0.18 -0.05 9.80
N SER A 75 0.83 0.45 9.08
CA SER A 75 1.88 1.31 9.65
C SER A 75 1.31 2.61 10.24
N ILE A 76 0.24 3.13 9.66
CA ILE A 76 -0.44 4.34 10.11
C ILE A 76 -1.58 3.97 11.07
N GLU A 77 -2.40 2.98 10.74
CA GLU A 77 -3.56 2.62 11.56
C GLU A 77 -3.16 2.03 12.91
N SER A 78 -2.15 1.15 12.96
CA SER A 78 -1.70 0.51 14.20
C SER A 78 -1.10 1.51 15.18
N THR A 79 -0.34 2.49 14.68
CA THR A 79 0.29 3.52 15.52
C THR A 79 -0.75 4.45 16.14
N PHE A 80 -1.80 4.80 15.41
CA PHE A 80 -2.89 5.65 15.92
C PHE A 80 -4.01 4.87 16.63
N ALA A 81 -4.04 3.54 16.54
CA ALA A 81 -5.06 2.73 17.20
C ALA A 81 -5.06 2.93 18.73
N THR A 82 -3.88 2.97 19.35
CA THR A 82 -3.73 3.18 20.80
C THR A 82 -4.15 4.57 21.23
N VAL A 83 -3.84 5.59 20.41
CA VAL A 83 -4.27 6.97 20.62
C VAL A 83 -5.78 7.07 20.58
N ARG A 84 -6.42 6.53 19.53
CA ARG A 84 -7.88 6.52 19.39
C ARG A 84 -8.56 5.79 20.55
N LEU A 85 -8.04 4.62 20.93
CA LEU A 85 -8.56 3.85 22.06
C LEU A 85 -8.54 4.67 23.35
N ARG A 86 -7.41 5.35 23.63
CA ARG A 86 -7.28 6.16 24.83
C ARG A 86 -8.18 7.39 24.80
N THR A 87 -8.30 8.07 23.66
CA THR A 87 -9.23 9.20 23.50
C THR A 87 -10.68 8.81 23.75
N ILE A 88 -11.11 7.65 23.24
CA ILE A 88 -12.47 7.12 23.49
C ILE A 88 -12.64 6.81 24.98
N LYS A 89 -11.63 6.20 25.63
CA LYS A 89 -11.71 5.82 27.04
C LYS A 89 -11.69 7.02 27.99
N THR A 90 -10.93 8.07 27.69
CA THR A 90 -10.83 9.28 28.51
C THR A 90 -12.02 10.22 28.32
N LYS A 91 -12.93 9.94 27.36
CA LYS A 91 -14.16 10.71 27.09
C LYS A 91 -13.90 12.22 26.97
N GLY A 92 -12.77 12.60 26.38
CA GLY A 92 -12.38 14.00 26.21
C GLY A 92 -10.88 14.18 26.01
N CYS A 93 -10.50 15.33 25.46
CA CYS A 93 -9.15 15.86 25.53
C CYS A 93 -9.07 16.76 26.77
N GLY A 94 -8.07 16.54 27.62
CA GLY A 94 -7.81 17.46 28.73
C GLY A 94 -7.26 18.80 28.24
N SER A 95 -6.26 19.35 28.91
CA SER A 95 -5.52 20.49 28.37
C SER A 95 -4.77 20.11 27.07
N ARG A 96 -4.45 21.12 26.25
CA ARG A 96 -3.63 20.93 25.03
C ARG A 96 -2.32 20.21 25.35
N ILE A 97 -1.68 20.60 26.45
CA ILE A 97 -0.41 20.00 26.91
C ILE A 97 -0.62 18.53 27.29
N ALA A 98 -1.68 18.21 28.05
CA ALA A 98 -1.97 16.83 28.44
C ALA A 98 -2.26 15.92 27.24
N THR A 99 -2.92 16.45 26.22
CA THR A 99 -3.21 15.69 25.00
C THR A 99 -1.93 15.42 24.21
N LEU A 100 -1.08 16.44 24.06
CA LEU A 100 0.19 16.30 23.35
C LEU A 100 1.15 15.35 24.06
N THR A 101 1.27 15.44 25.39
CA THR A 101 2.09 14.51 26.18
C THR A 101 1.55 13.07 26.12
N MET A 102 0.22 12.90 26.15
CA MET A 102 -0.43 11.60 26.00
C MET A 102 -0.13 10.98 24.63
N VAL A 103 -0.34 11.71 23.54
CA VAL A 103 -0.03 11.22 22.18
C VAL A 103 1.44 10.90 22.06
N PHE A 104 2.33 11.78 22.51
CA PHE A 104 3.78 11.56 22.46
C PHE A 104 4.18 10.26 23.17
N LYS A 105 3.70 10.05 24.40
CA LYS A 105 4.01 8.84 25.16
C LYS A 105 3.45 7.58 24.53
N LEU A 106 2.21 7.61 24.03
CA LEU A 106 1.63 6.44 23.35
C LEU A 106 2.38 6.08 22.06
N THR A 107 2.76 7.09 21.27
CA THR A 107 3.56 6.87 20.05
C THR A 107 4.95 6.34 20.38
N MET A 108 5.55 6.80 21.48
CA MET A 108 6.84 6.29 21.98
C MET A 108 6.77 4.84 22.45
N GLU A 109 5.65 4.40 23.03
CA GLU A 109 5.44 2.98 23.35
C GLU A 109 5.21 2.15 22.09
N ALA A 110 4.45 2.68 21.12
CA ALA A 110 4.23 2.00 19.84
C ALA A 110 5.54 1.80 19.05
N SER A 111 6.45 2.77 19.10
CA SER A 111 7.71 2.74 18.33
C SER A 111 8.64 1.57 18.71
N LYS A 112 8.56 1.08 19.96
CA LYS A 112 9.33 -0.07 20.42
C LYS A 112 8.98 -1.37 19.70
N THR A 113 7.78 -1.45 19.12
CA THR A 113 7.29 -2.66 18.44
C THR A 113 7.55 -2.67 16.93
N TRP A 114 8.12 -1.58 16.38
CA TRP A 114 8.26 -1.44 14.94
C TRP A 114 9.33 -2.35 14.37
N VAL A 115 8.97 -3.03 13.28
CA VAL A 115 9.86 -3.90 12.52
C VAL A 115 10.47 -3.11 11.35
N LYS A 116 11.74 -3.39 11.05
CA LYS A 116 12.42 -2.80 9.91
C LYS A 116 11.72 -3.19 8.59
N LEU A 117 11.74 -2.27 7.63
CA LEU A 117 11.21 -2.53 6.29
C LEU A 117 11.96 -3.68 5.62
N LYS A 118 11.21 -4.56 4.94
CA LYS A 118 11.80 -5.59 4.08
C LYS A 118 12.60 -4.91 2.97
N GLY A 119 13.83 -5.37 2.73
CA GLY A 119 14.70 -4.75 1.73
C GLY A 119 15.14 -3.32 2.09
N HIS A 120 15.31 -2.99 3.38
CA HIS A 120 15.77 -1.66 3.83
C HIS A 120 17.08 -1.17 3.17
N LYS A 121 17.94 -2.09 2.68
CA LYS A 121 19.15 -1.75 1.92
C LYS A 121 18.84 -0.98 0.62
N LEU A 122 17.69 -1.24 0.01
CA LEU A 122 17.26 -0.59 -1.23
C LEU A 122 16.79 0.86 -1.03
N ILE A 123 16.54 1.28 0.22
CA ILE A 123 16.16 2.67 0.55
C ILE A 123 17.27 3.64 0.12
N LEU A 124 18.54 3.26 0.25
CA LEU A 124 19.68 4.07 -0.18
C LEU A 124 19.66 4.35 -1.68
N ILE A 125 19.09 3.44 -2.46
CA ILE A 125 19.01 3.54 -3.91
C ILE A 125 17.85 4.45 -4.32
N VAL A 126 16.72 4.32 -3.61
CA VAL A 126 15.57 5.22 -3.75
C VAL A 126 15.97 6.67 -3.39
N LEU A 127 16.74 6.86 -2.32
CA LEU A 127 17.26 8.19 -1.93
C LEU A 127 18.19 8.81 -2.97
N LYS A 128 18.88 7.98 -3.78
CA LYS A 128 19.71 8.42 -4.90
C LYS A 128 18.90 8.73 -6.17
N ASN A 129 17.56 8.69 -6.09
CA ASN A 129 16.63 8.95 -7.19
C ASN A 129 16.87 8.07 -8.43
N LYS A 130 17.39 6.84 -8.25
CA LYS A 130 17.47 5.89 -9.38
C LYS A 130 16.06 5.50 -9.81
N LYS A 131 15.84 5.44 -11.13
CA LYS A 131 14.55 5.08 -11.69
C LYS A 131 14.31 3.58 -11.56
N PHE A 132 13.17 3.21 -11.02
CA PHE A 132 12.67 1.84 -11.08
C PHE A 132 11.55 1.80 -12.11
N VAL A 133 11.54 0.75 -12.93
CA VAL A 133 10.43 0.47 -13.85
C VAL A 133 9.76 -0.78 -13.33
N ASP A 134 8.49 -0.68 -12.96
CA ASP A 134 7.71 -1.79 -12.38
C ASP A 134 8.41 -2.50 -11.20
N GLY A 135 9.12 -1.72 -10.39
CA GLY A 135 9.80 -2.20 -9.17
C GLY A 135 11.11 -2.95 -9.38
N GLU A 136 11.60 -3.03 -10.62
CA GLU A 136 12.96 -3.45 -10.96
C GLU A 136 13.85 -2.24 -11.20
N LEU A 137 15.11 -2.34 -10.79
CA LEU A 137 16.07 -1.25 -11.00
C LEU A 137 16.38 -1.22 -12.49
N SER A 138 16.00 -0.13 -13.18
CA SER A 138 16.46 0.06 -14.54
C SER A 138 17.96 0.26 -14.45
N GLU A 139 18.73 -0.73 -14.88
CA GLU A 139 20.11 -0.48 -15.24
C GLU A 139 20.05 0.60 -16.31
N GLU A 140 20.64 1.75 -16.02
CA GLU A 140 20.98 2.69 -17.07
C GLU A 140 21.88 1.88 -17.99
N VAL A 141 21.33 1.44 -19.13
CA VAL A 141 22.13 1.03 -20.27
C VAL A 141 22.95 2.26 -20.58
N ALA A 142 24.22 2.21 -20.18
CA ALA A 142 25.24 3.13 -20.62
C ALA A 142 25.17 3.15 -22.16
N ALA A 143 24.74 4.28 -22.70
CA ALA A 143 24.82 4.62 -24.12
C ALA A 143 25.35 6.04 -24.22
#